data_AF-A0A427CAP0-F1
#
_entry.id   AF-A0A427CAP0-F1
#
_cell.length_a   1.000
_cell.length_b   1.000
_cell.length_c   1.000
_cell.angle_alpha   90.00
_cell.angle_beta   90.00
_cell.angle_gamma   90.00
#
_symmetry.space_group_name_H-M   'P 1'
#
loop_
_entity.id
_entity.type
_entity.pdbx_description
1 polymer ?
#
loop_
_entity_poly.entity_id
_entity_poly.type
_entity_poly.pdbx_seq_one_letter_code
_entity_poly.pdbx_strand_id
1 'polypeptide(L)'
;EAVTVVVEAVADGATRAQFPELPELDAGVGAQVFAEPAQFDETFSNSTPQLKLTRRYAIVPRASGSLVVPGLRVPWWDVRSGQAQTARLPDLTLTVGPGNGSAAAVPPPTPVDTREALPGTDDALAPRAAPEAAPRPWGWIAAACGFALLWLLTLWWAWRQRQRRSALVGTALPRTAAARPGLAQLRQQLDTAGLDEIVDTLAAMGGVQGLQGVLEHLSDPVQRQALIDMQAARWSPQGGNVAQARQSLRRAFHDGPHWQVAAATDHTGLAPLYPPGR
;
A
#
# COMPACT_ATOMS: atom_id res chain seq x y z
N GLU A 1 -15.36 -37.40 -9.90
CA GLU A 1 -15.88 -36.08 -9.46
C GLU A 1 -14.74 -35.28 -8.85
N ALA A 2 -14.81 -33.94 -8.89
CA ALA A 2 -13.80 -33.10 -8.25
C ALA A 2 -14.05 -33.01 -6.74
N VAL A 3 -12.99 -33.00 -5.94
CA VAL A 3 -13.05 -32.85 -4.48
C VAL A 3 -12.59 -31.45 -4.11
N THR A 4 -13.34 -30.75 -3.25
CA THR A 4 -12.94 -29.44 -2.75
C THR A 4 -12.31 -29.57 -1.36
N VAL A 5 -11.13 -29.00 -1.18
CA VAL A 5 -10.41 -28.93 0.10
C VAL A 5 -10.29 -27.47 0.51
N VAL A 6 -10.61 -27.18 1.76
CA VAL A 6 -10.46 -25.83 2.33
C VAL A 6 -9.33 -25.86 3.35
N VAL A 7 -8.36 -24.98 3.18
CA VAL A 7 -7.25 -24.79 4.10
C VAL A 7 -7.44 -23.47 4.83
N GLU A 8 -7.43 -23.53 6.15
CA GLU A 8 -7.50 -22.36 7.02
C GLU A 8 -6.20 -22.23 7.81
N ALA A 9 -5.66 -21.01 7.86
CA ALA A 9 -4.54 -20.63 8.70
C ALA A 9 -4.96 -19.46 9.59
N VAL A 10 -4.64 -19.56 10.88
CA VAL A 10 -4.90 -18.51 11.87
C VAL A 10 -3.57 -18.09 12.46
N ALA A 11 -3.32 -16.77 12.45
CA ALA A 11 -2.11 -16.18 13.00
C ALA A 11 -2.47 -15.08 14.00
N ASP A 12 -1.98 -15.23 15.23
CA ASP A 12 -2.13 -14.24 16.29
C ASP A 12 -0.91 -13.32 16.32
N GLY A 13 -1.14 -12.00 16.36
CA GLY A 13 -0.10 -10.99 16.40
C GLY A 13 0.50 -10.62 15.05
N ALA A 14 -0.06 -11.12 13.94
CA ALA A 14 0.36 -10.80 12.58
C ALA A 14 -0.78 -10.15 11.79
N THR A 15 -0.44 -9.18 10.95
CA THR A 15 -1.37 -8.57 9.99
C THR A 15 -1.20 -9.21 8.60
N ARG A 16 -2.13 -8.97 7.69
CA ARG A 16 -2.03 -9.47 6.31
C ARG A 16 -0.71 -9.08 5.63
N ALA A 17 -0.19 -7.88 5.90
CA ALA A 17 1.06 -7.40 5.29
C ALA A 17 2.30 -8.19 5.71
N GLN A 18 2.22 -8.94 6.82
CA GLN A 18 3.32 -9.72 7.39
C GLN A 18 3.18 -11.22 7.11
N PHE A 19 2.00 -11.67 6.67
CA PHE A 19 1.73 -13.09 6.44
C PHE A 19 2.09 -13.50 5.00
N PRO A 20 2.95 -14.52 4.81
CA PRO A 20 3.30 -15.00 3.48
C PRO A 20 2.11 -15.71 2.82
N GLU A 21 2.08 -15.75 1.49
CA GLU A 21 1.08 -16.55 0.79
C GLU A 21 1.23 -18.04 1.13
N LEU A 22 0.10 -18.75 1.22
CA LEU A 22 0.15 -20.20 1.42
C LEU A 22 0.77 -20.88 0.21
N PRO A 23 1.67 -21.87 0.41
CA PRO A 23 2.18 -22.68 -0.68
C PRO A 23 1.03 -23.39 -1.40
N GLU A 24 1.23 -23.65 -2.69
CA GLU A 24 0.26 -24.40 -3.48
C GLU A 24 0.20 -25.86 -3.02
N LEU A 25 -1.01 -26.42 -3.05
CA LEU A 25 -1.23 -27.82 -2.69
C LEU A 25 -0.83 -28.69 -3.88
N ASP A 26 0.20 -29.51 -3.71
CA ASP A 26 0.66 -30.46 -4.73
C ASP A 26 -0.03 -31.81 -4.52
N ALA A 27 -0.83 -32.26 -5.50
CA ALA A 27 -1.46 -33.58 -5.50
C ALA A 27 -0.74 -34.59 -6.44
N GLY A 28 0.45 -34.23 -6.92
CA GLY A 28 1.27 -35.05 -7.81
C GLY A 28 0.67 -35.25 -9.20
N VAL A 29 1.18 -36.22 -9.95
CA VAL A 29 0.74 -36.51 -11.34
C VAL A 29 -0.68 -37.09 -11.41
N GLY A 30 -1.16 -37.66 -10.29
CA GLY A 30 -2.46 -38.34 -10.18
C GLY A 30 -3.67 -37.42 -10.14
N ALA A 31 -3.47 -36.12 -9.94
CA ALA A 31 -4.56 -35.14 -9.92
C ALA A 31 -4.10 -33.76 -10.39
N GLN A 32 -5.06 -32.96 -10.84
CA GLN A 32 -4.84 -31.53 -11.10
C GLN A 32 -5.46 -30.72 -9.97
N VAL A 33 -4.71 -29.77 -9.43
CA VAL A 33 -5.18 -28.89 -8.35
C VAL A 33 -5.42 -27.50 -8.91
N PHE A 34 -6.60 -26.96 -8.64
CA PHE A 34 -6.96 -25.58 -8.95
C PHE A 34 -7.15 -24.82 -7.65
N ALA A 35 -6.34 -23.80 -7.43
CA ALA A 35 -6.42 -22.96 -6.24
C ALA A 35 -7.28 -21.72 -6.51
N GLU A 36 -8.21 -21.43 -5.61
CA GLU A 36 -8.91 -20.15 -5.58
C GLU A 36 -8.03 -19.07 -4.91
N PRO A 37 -8.30 -17.78 -5.16
CA PRO A 37 -7.65 -16.68 -4.44
C PRO A 37 -7.85 -16.82 -2.93
N ALA A 38 -6.79 -16.55 -2.15
CA ALA A 38 -6.88 -16.57 -0.70
C ALA A 38 -7.79 -15.43 -0.20
N GLN A 39 -8.69 -15.77 0.72
CA GLN A 39 -9.52 -14.83 1.45
C GLN A 39 -8.83 -14.54 2.79
N PHE A 40 -8.79 -13.26 3.15
CA PHE A 40 -8.15 -12.80 4.38
C PHE A 40 -9.18 -12.03 5.18
N ASP A 41 -9.28 -12.38 6.45
CA ASP A 41 -10.07 -11.68 7.44
C ASP A 41 -9.13 -11.25 8.56
N GLU A 42 -9.07 -9.94 8.84
CA GLU A 42 -8.19 -9.37 9.85
C GLU A 42 -9.06 -8.74 10.93
N THR A 43 -8.91 -9.25 12.15
CA THR A 43 -9.66 -8.81 13.32
C THR A 43 -8.71 -8.35 14.41
N PHE A 44 -9.20 -7.57 15.36
CA PHE A 44 -8.42 -7.18 16.53
C PHE A 44 -9.07 -7.79 17.77
N SER A 45 -8.35 -8.69 18.43
CA SER A 45 -8.78 -9.31 19.70
C SER A 45 -7.90 -8.79 20.83
N ASN A 46 -8.49 -8.10 21.79
CA ASN A 46 -7.80 -7.59 22.98
C ASN A 46 -6.50 -6.83 22.65
N SER A 47 -6.56 -5.88 21.70
CA SER A 47 -5.41 -5.09 21.19
C SER A 47 -4.33 -5.84 20.42
N THR A 48 -4.51 -7.15 20.17
CA THR A 48 -3.63 -7.95 19.31
C THR A 48 -4.30 -8.20 17.95
N PRO A 49 -3.64 -7.93 16.82
CA PRO A 49 -4.19 -8.28 15.51
C PRO A 49 -4.26 -9.80 15.38
N GLN A 50 -5.33 -10.31 14.81
CA GLN A 50 -5.52 -11.71 14.48
C GLN A 50 -5.91 -11.82 13.00
N LEU A 51 -5.13 -12.58 12.24
CA LEU A 51 -5.37 -12.84 10.83
C LEU A 51 -5.92 -14.25 10.65
N LYS A 52 -7.04 -14.38 9.94
CA LYS A 52 -7.55 -15.63 9.40
C LYS A 52 -7.40 -15.63 7.88
N LEU A 53 -6.65 -16.60 7.36
CA LEU A 53 -6.51 -16.85 5.94
C LEU A 53 -7.26 -18.13 5.58
N THR A 54 -8.19 -18.06 4.64
CA THR A 54 -8.91 -19.20 4.10
C THR A 54 -8.64 -19.32 2.60
N ARG A 55 -8.20 -20.51 2.15
CA ARG A 55 -7.95 -20.80 0.73
C ARG A 55 -8.58 -22.12 0.33
N ARG A 56 -9.30 -22.11 -0.79
CA ARG A 56 -10.01 -23.28 -1.33
C ARG A 56 -9.23 -23.87 -2.51
N TYR A 57 -9.22 -25.20 -2.59
CA TYR A 57 -8.56 -25.97 -3.63
C TYR A 57 -9.55 -26.99 -4.22
N ALA A 58 -9.71 -27.00 -5.54
CA ALA A 58 -10.44 -28.04 -6.25
C ALA A 58 -9.44 -29.06 -6.81
N ILE A 59 -9.54 -30.31 -6.36
CA ILE A 59 -8.69 -31.43 -6.76
C ILE A 59 -9.48 -32.28 -7.75
N VAL A 60 -8.95 -32.40 -8.97
CA VAL A 60 -9.54 -33.19 -10.06
C VAL A 60 -8.67 -34.43 -10.28
N PRO A 61 -9.08 -35.62 -9.80
CA PRO A 61 -8.35 -36.85 -10.04
C PRO A 61 -8.31 -37.22 -11.52
N ARG A 62 -7.18 -37.76 -11.98
CA ARG A 62 -6.99 -38.20 -13.37
C ARG A 62 -7.16 -39.70 -13.59
N ALA A 63 -7.01 -40.48 -12.53
CA ALA A 63 -7.12 -41.93 -12.56
C ALA A 63 -7.90 -42.43 -11.34
N SER A 64 -8.57 -43.56 -11.49
CA SER A 64 -9.14 -44.30 -10.37
C SER A 64 -8.03 -44.96 -9.55
N GLY A 65 -8.27 -45.11 -8.25
CA GLY A 65 -7.29 -45.64 -7.29
C GLY A 65 -7.15 -44.76 -6.04
N SER A 66 -6.13 -45.03 -5.24
CA SER A 66 -5.80 -44.23 -4.06
C SER A 66 -4.95 -43.03 -4.46
N LEU A 67 -5.43 -41.83 -4.16
CA LEU A 67 -4.73 -40.57 -4.37
C LEU A 67 -4.33 -40.01 -3.00
N VAL A 68 -3.03 -39.88 -2.75
CA VAL A 68 -2.50 -39.23 -1.53
C VAL A 68 -2.12 -37.80 -1.88
N VAL A 69 -2.70 -36.85 -1.16
CA VAL A 69 -2.41 -35.42 -1.25
C VAL A 69 -1.60 -35.04 -0.01
N PRO A 70 -0.29 -34.77 -0.15
CA PRO A 70 0.57 -34.34 0.96
C PRO A 70 0.00 -33.14 1.70
N GLY A 71 0.06 -33.20 3.03
CA GLY A 71 -0.34 -32.10 3.90
C GLY A 71 0.59 -30.89 3.74
N LEU A 72 -0.01 -29.69 3.74
CA LEU A 72 0.74 -28.44 3.61
C LEU A 72 1.66 -28.22 4.80
N ARG A 73 2.85 -27.65 4.54
CA ARG A 73 3.83 -27.28 5.56
C ARG A 73 4.22 -25.82 5.39
N VAL A 74 4.11 -25.05 6.47
CA VAL A 74 4.43 -23.62 6.47
C VAL A 74 5.43 -23.34 7.60
N PRO A 75 6.66 -22.91 7.29
CA PRO A 75 7.61 -22.47 8.31
C PRO A 75 7.18 -21.11 8.85
N TRP A 76 7.37 -20.90 10.15
CA TRP A 76 7.05 -19.64 10.83
C TRP A 76 7.99 -19.40 12.00
N TRP A 77 8.09 -18.15 12.44
CA TRP A 77 8.89 -17.78 13.61
C TRP A 77 7.99 -17.60 14.82
N ASP A 78 8.23 -18.37 15.88
CA ASP A 78 7.54 -18.20 17.14
C ASP A 78 8.26 -17.16 18.00
N VAL A 79 7.65 -15.99 18.15
CA VAL A 79 8.20 -14.88 18.95
C VAL A 79 8.21 -15.22 20.44
N ARG A 80 7.30 -16.08 20.92
CA ARG A 80 7.24 -16.45 22.36
C ARG A 80 8.36 -17.40 22.74
N SER A 81 8.68 -18.36 21.88
CA SER A 81 9.78 -19.30 22.10
C SER A 81 11.11 -18.85 21.48
N GLY A 82 11.09 -17.84 20.61
CA GLY A 82 12.28 -17.32 19.93
C GLY A 82 12.90 -18.32 18.95
N GLN A 83 12.09 -19.19 18.33
CA GLN A 83 12.57 -20.26 17.46
C GLN A 83 11.75 -20.39 16.18
N ALA A 84 12.38 -20.93 15.13
CA ALA A 84 11.71 -21.33 13.91
C ALA A 84 10.89 -22.62 14.16
N GLN A 85 9.61 -22.58 13.82
CA GLN A 85 8.69 -23.71 13.89
C GLN A 85 8.05 -23.97 12.53
N THR A 86 7.33 -25.08 12.40
CA THR A 86 6.64 -25.44 11.15
C THR A 86 5.24 -25.93 11.47
N ALA A 87 4.23 -25.23 10.95
CA ALA A 87 2.85 -25.70 10.97
C ALA A 87 2.69 -26.76 9.86
N ARG A 88 2.07 -27.89 10.20
CA ARG A 88 1.88 -29.02 9.27
C ARG A 88 0.44 -29.51 9.32
N LEU A 89 -0.13 -29.77 8.15
CA LEU A 89 -1.37 -30.52 8.01
C LEU A 89 -1.06 -32.02 7.78
N PRO A 90 -1.98 -32.92 8.16
CA PRO A 90 -1.86 -34.33 7.84
C PRO A 90 -2.08 -34.58 6.34
N ASP A 91 -1.52 -35.69 5.84
CA ASP A 91 -1.73 -36.12 4.46
C ASP A 91 -3.19 -36.58 4.27
N LEU A 92 -3.79 -36.17 3.14
CA LEU A 92 -5.16 -36.51 2.80
C LEU A 92 -5.17 -37.66 1.80
N THR A 93 -5.73 -38.80 2.18
CA THR A 93 -5.91 -39.96 1.29
C THR A 93 -7.33 -39.98 0.74
N LEU A 94 -7.45 -39.92 -0.59
CA LEU A 94 -8.71 -39.92 -1.32
C LEU A 94 -8.84 -41.23 -2.11
N THR A 95 -9.94 -41.95 -1.89
CA THR A 95 -10.27 -43.13 -2.71
C THR A 95 -11.08 -42.71 -3.91
N VAL A 96 -10.48 -42.78 -5.10
CA VAL A 96 -11.10 -42.36 -6.37
C VAL A 96 -11.72 -43.57 -7.06
N GLY A 97 -13.04 -43.57 -7.19
CA GLY A 97 -13.76 -44.59 -7.95
C GLY A 97 -13.51 -44.51 -9.46
N PRO A 98 -13.81 -45.57 -10.22
CA PRO A 98 -13.80 -45.53 -11.69
C PRO A 98 -14.74 -44.44 -12.19
N GLY A 99 -14.25 -43.58 -13.10
CA GLY A 99 -15.03 -42.50 -13.66
C GLY A 99 -16.06 -43.01 -14.67
N ASN A 100 -17.28 -42.49 -14.62
CA ASN A 100 -18.34 -42.77 -15.60
C ASN A 100 -18.18 -41.96 -16.90
N GLY A 101 -17.01 -41.34 -17.11
CA GLY A 101 -16.71 -40.45 -18.22
C GLY A 101 -15.71 -41.10 -19.16
N SER A 102 -16.16 -41.41 -20.37
CA SER A 102 -15.30 -41.74 -21.50
C SER A 102 -14.21 -40.68 -21.60
N ALA A 103 -12.95 -41.08 -21.45
CA ALA A 103 -11.83 -40.24 -21.86
C ALA A 103 -12.02 -39.99 -23.36
N ALA A 104 -12.51 -38.80 -23.72
CA ALA A 104 -12.58 -38.38 -25.11
C ALA A 104 -11.14 -38.36 -25.63
N ALA A 105 -10.77 -39.42 -26.34
CA ALA A 105 -9.56 -39.47 -27.12
C ALA A 105 -9.61 -38.27 -28.08
N VAL A 106 -8.62 -37.39 -27.98
CA VAL A 106 -8.39 -36.34 -28.97
C VAL A 106 -8.19 -37.04 -30.32
N PRO A 107 -9.05 -36.82 -31.33
CA PRO A 107 -8.83 -37.41 -32.64
C PRO A 107 -7.61 -36.73 -33.29
N PRO A 108 -6.79 -37.46 -34.08
CA PRO A 108 -5.71 -36.83 -34.84
C PRO A 108 -6.29 -35.87 -35.89
N PRO A 109 -5.55 -34.81 -36.26
CA PRO A 109 -6.02 -33.85 -37.27
C PRO A 109 -6.11 -34.54 -38.64
N THR A 110 -7.32 -34.58 -39.21
CA THR A 110 -7.54 -34.96 -40.61
C THR A 110 -7.21 -33.79 -41.55
N PRO A 111 -6.55 -34.04 -42.69
CA PRO A 111 -6.26 -32.99 -43.67
C PRO A 111 -7.55 -32.54 -44.36
N VAL A 112 -7.72 -31.22 -44.48
CA VAL A 112 -8.87 -30.60 -45.13
C VAL A 112 -8.68 -30.66 -46.65
N ASP A 113 -9.54 -31.41 -47.33
CA ASP A 113 -9.64 -31.46 -48.79
C ASP A 113 -10.40 -30.22 -49.29
N THR A 114 -9.75 -29.40 -50.11
CA THR A 114 -10.30 -28.15 -50.64
C THR A 114 -10.91 -28.42 -52.01
N ARG A 115 -12.15 -28.95 -52.07
CA ARG A 115 -12.81 -29.12 -53.37
C ARG A 115 -14.34 -29.14 -53.41
N GLU A 116 -15.03 -28.52 -52.46
CA GLU A 116 -16.47 -28.27 -52.59
C GLU A 116 -16.81 -26.82 -52.26
N ALA A 117 -16.64 -25.98 -53.26
CA ALA A 117 -17.25 -24.66 -53.34
C ALA A 117 -17.97 -24.56 -54.69
N LEU A 118 -19.25 -24.93 -54.73
CA LEU A 118 -20.31 -24.20 -55.45
C LEU A 118 -21.71 -24.71 -54.98
N PRO A 119 -22.67 -23.83 -54.68
CA PRO A 119 -23.94 -24.20 -54.06
C PRO A 119 -25.06 -24.41 -55.11
N GLY A 120 -25.80 -25.50 -54.97
CA GLY A 120 -27.06 -25.78 -55.67
C GLY A 120 -28.17 -25.98 -54.65
N THR A 121 -29.24 -25.20 -54.83
CA THR A 121 -30.50 -25.08 -54.08
C THR A 121 -31.25 -26.39 -53.82
N ASP A 122 -31.66 -26.60 -52.56
CA ASP A 122 -33.05 -26.65 -52.07
C ASP A 122 -33.27 -27.59 -50.87
N ASP A 123 -33.75 -26.95 -49.80
CA ASP A 123 -34.85 -27.33 -48.93
C ASP A 123 -34.63 -27.75 -47.45
N ALA A 124 -35.27 -26.93 -46.61
CA ALA A 124 -35.83 -27.09 -45.27
C ALA A 124 -35.09 -27.84 -44.15
N LEU A 125 -34.64 -27.09 -43.12
CA LEU A 125 -35.32 -27.00 -41.80
C LEU A 125 -34.49 -26.21 -40.76
N ALA A 126 -35.21 -25.34 -40.04
CA ALA A 126 -34.90 -24.61 -38.80
C ALA A 126 -34.11 -23.27 -38.89
N PRO A 127 -34.70 -22.15 -38.44
CA PRO A 127 -33.94 -20.91 -38.23
C PRO A 127 -33.07 -21.10 -36.98
N ARG A 128 -31.77 -21.33 -37.18
CA ARG A 128 -30.77 -21.18 -36.13
C ARG A 128 -30.68 -19.68 -35.82
N ALA A 129 -31.20 -19.26 -34.66
CA ALA A 129 -31.00 -17.92 -34.14
C ALA A 129 -29.48 -17.61 -34.16
N ALA A 130 -29.11 -16.55 -34.88
CA ALA A 130 -27.75 -16.05 -34.88
C ALA A 130 -27.34 -15.72 -33.43
N PRO A 131 -26.11 -16.04 -33.00
CA PRO A 131 -25.63 -15.54 -31.73
C PRO A 131 -25.70 -14.02 -31.77
N GLU A 132 -26.54 -13.47 -30.90
CA GLU A 132 -26.62 -12.04 -30.62
C GLU A 132 -25.20 -11.57 -30.32
N ALA A 133 -24.68 -10.67 -31.15
CA ALA A 133 -23.36 -10.11 -30.96
C ALA A 133 -23.33 -9.46 -29.57
N ALA A 134 -22.59 -10.06 -28.64
CA ALA A 134 -22.43 -9.52 -27.30
C ALA A 134 -22.07 -8.03 -27.41
N PRO A 135 -22.80 -7.13 -26.73
CA PRO A 135 -22.57 -5.70 -26.86
C PRO A 135 -21.12 -5.41 -26.48
N ARG A 136 -20.33 -4.96 -27.45
CA ARG A 136 -18.94 -4.55 -27.22
C ARG A 136 -18.94 -3.54 -26.07
N PRO A 137 -18.17 -3.73 -24.99
CA PRO A 137 -18.22 -2.91 -23.78
C PRO A 137 -17.51 -1.54 -23.97
N TRP A 138 -17.74 -0.90 -25.10
CA TRP A 138 -17.24 0.44 -25.43
C TRP A 138 -17.71 1.51 -24.44
N GLY A 139 -18.86 1.29 -23.79
CA GLY A 139 -19.40 2.20 -22.77
C GLY A 139 -18.50 2.36 -21.55
N TRP A 140 -17.96 1.25 -21.01
CA TRP A 140 -16.94 1.30 -19.95
C TRP A 140 -15.72 2.04 -20.44
N ILE A 141 -15.20 1.69 -21.62
CA ILE A 141 -13.93 2.22 -22.11
C ILE A 141 -14.02 3.73 -22.30
N ALA A 142 -15.13 4.22 -22.86
CA ALA A 142 -15.42 5.64 -22.96
C ALA A 142 -15.53 6.32 -21.57
N ALA A 143 -16.18 5.66 -20.60
CA ALA A 143 -16.27 6.18 -19.23
C ALA A 143 -14.91 6.23 -18.53
N ALA A 144 -14.07 5.21 -18.68
CA ALA A 144 -12.73 5.14 -18.11
C ALA A 144 -11.80 6.19 -18.77
N CYS A 145 -11.86 6.32 -20.11
CA CYS A 145 -11.12 7.36 -20.82
C CYS A 145 -11.60 8.77 -20.42
N GLY A 146 -12.91 8.98 -20.28
CA GLY A 146 -13.46 10.25 -19.82
C GLY A 146 -13.02 10.60 -18.39
N PHE A 147 -13.05 9.62 -17.49
CA PHE A 147 -12.58 9.79 -16.11
C PHE A 147 -11.08 10.08 -16.06
N ALA A 148 -10.26 9.34 -16.82
CA ALA A 148 -8.82 9.58 -16.92
C ALA A 148 -8.51 10.98 -17.47
N LEU A 149 -9.25 11.43 -18.49
CA LEU A 149 -9.08 12.76 -19.07
C LEU A 149 -9.46 13.86 -18.05
N LEU A 150 -10.55 13.67 -17.31
CA LEU A 150 -10.98 14.58 -16.24
C LEU A 150 -9.96 14.62 -15.09
N TRP A 151 -9.36 13.48 -14.75
CA TRP A 151 -8.29 13.37 -13.76
C TRP A 151 -7.04 14.12 -14.20
N LEU A 152 -6.63 13.97 -15.46
CA LEU A 152 -5.50 14.71 -16.02
C LEU A 152 -5.77 16.22 -16.06
N LEU A 153 -6.99 16.63 -16.41
CA LEU A 153 -7.42 18.03 -16.38
C LEU A 153 -7.38 18.62 -14.97
N THR A 154 -7.87 17.87 -13.98
CA THR A 154 -7.82 18.31 -12.57
C THR A 154 -6.40 18.35 -12.04
N LEU A 155 -5.55 17.37 -12.37
CA LEU A 155 -4.11 17.40 -12.01
C LEU A 155 -3.40 18.58 -12.66
N TRP A 156 -3.63 18.81 -13.95
CA TRP A 156 -3.06 19.91 -14.70
C TRP A 156 -3.53 21.25 -14.13
N TRP A 157 -4.82 21.39 -13.80
CA TRP A 157 -5.37 22.59 -13.18
C TRP A 157 -4.80 22.84 -11.79
N ALA A 158 -4.69 21.80 -10.95
CA ALA A 158 -4.07 21.89 -9.63
C ALA A 158 -2.58 22.27 -9.72
N TRP A 159 -1.87 21.73 -10.71
CA TRP A 159 -0.47 22.07 -10.96
C TRP A 159 -0.33 23.51 -11.47
N ARG A 160 -1.22 23.95 -12.36
CA ARG A 160 -1.29 25.34 -12.83
C ARG A 160 -1.67 26.32 -11.71
N GLN A 161 -2.54 25.94 -10.78
CA GLN A 161 -2.89 26.74 -9.60
C GLN A 161 -1.71 26.86 -8.64
N ARG A 162 -0.98 25.77 -8.40
CA ARG A 162 0.28 25.81 -7.64
C ARG A 162 1.33 26.68 -8.33
N GLN A 163 1.50 26.52 -9.65
CA GLN A 163 2.40 27.36 -10.42
C GLN A 163 1.92 28.81 -10.52
N ARG A 164 0.62 29.12 -10.50
CA ARG A 164 0.11 30.50 -10.45
C ARG A 164 0.28 31.14 -9.07
N ARG A 165 0.19 30.34 -8.00
CA ARG A 165 0.62 30.76 -6.65
C ARG A 165 2.14 30.99 -6.60
N SER A 166 2.92 30.26 -7.38
CA SER A 166 4.35 30.53 -7.59
C SER A 166 4.64 31.63 -8.63
N ALA A 167 3.77 31.90 -9.59
CA ALA A 167 4.00 32.80 -10.72
C ALA A 167 3.39 34.20 -10.53
N LEU A 168 2.65 34.44 -9.44
CA LEU A 168 2.56 35.79 -8.88
C LEU A 168 3.89 36.24 -8.24
N VAL A 169 4.88 35.34 -8.13
CA VAL A 169 6.28 35.63 -7.83
C VAL A 169 7.12 35.39 -9.10
N GLY A 170 6.76 36.07 -10.18
CA GLY A 170 7.29 35.75 -11.51
C GLY A 170 7.35 36.90 -12.50
N THR A 171 7.44 38.15 -12.04
CA THR A 171 7.90 39.26 -12.87
C THR A 171 9.17 39.80 -12.23
N ALA A 172 10.30 39.52 -12.86
CA ALA A 172 11.62 39.87 -12.38
C ALA A 172 11.76 41.40 -12.19
N LEU A 173 11.86 41.80 -10.93
CA LEU A 173 12.57 43.00 -10.51
C LEU A 173 13.85 42.56 -9.80
N PRO A 174 14.93 43.35 -9.87
CA PRO A 174 16.25 42.94 -9.39
C PRO A 174 16.18 42.49 -7.93
N ARG A 175 16.83 41.35 -7.67
CA ARG A 175 16.88 40.67 -6.37
C ARG A 175 17.58 41.56 -5.33
N THR A 176 16.84 42.44 -4.69
CA THR A 176 17.16 42.87 -3.33
C THR A 176 17.09 41.63 -2.44
N ALA A 177 18.14 41.41 -1.65
CA ALA A 177 18.25 40.30 -0.70
C ALA A 177 16.88 39.96 -0.10
N ALA A 178 16.41 38.73 -0.28
CA ALA A 178 15.14 38.29 0.26
C ALA A 178 15.13 38.64 1.75
N ALA A 179 14.25 39.57 2.13
CA ALA A 179 14.11 39.98 3.51
C ALA A 179 13.81 38.70 4.31
N ARG A 180 14.68 38.39 5.29
CA ARG A 180 14.41 37.30 6.22
C ARG A 180 12.99 37.49 6.76
N PRO A 181 12.16 36.45 6.80
CA PRO A 181 10.80 36.60 7.30
C PRO A 181 10.83 37.21 8.70
N GLY A 182 10.05 38.26 8.90
CA GLY A 182 10.01 39.02 10.15
C GLY A 182 9.05 38.41 11.17
N LEU A 183 9.18 38.80 12.44
CA LEU A 183 8.34 38.32 13.56
C LEU A 183 6.83 38.57 13.30
N ALA A 184 6.48 39.67 12.63
CA ALA A 184 5.09 39.97 12.27
C ALA A 184 4.49 38.90 11.31
N GLN A 185 5.28 38.39 10.37
CA GLN A 185 4.87 37.34 9.45
C GLN A 185 4.68 36.01 10.19
N LEU A 186 5.62 35.66 11.09
CA LEU A 186 5.47 34.50 11.96
C LEU A 186 4.17 34.59 12.77
N ARG A 187 3.91 35.73 13.42
CA ARG A 187 2.70 35.93 14.24
C ARG A 187 1.41 35.74 13.42
N GLN A 188 1.36 36.29 12.21
CA GLN A 188 0.23 36.09 11.29
C GLN A 188 0.05 34.61 10.88
N GLN A 189 1.14 33.89 10.64
CA GLN A 189 1.10 32.48 10.27
C GLN A 189 0.71 31.57 11.44
N LEU A 190 1.12 31.90 12.67
CA LEU A 190 0.65 31.20 13.87
C LEU A 190 -0.88 31.24 13.99
N ASP A 191 -1.52 32.30 13.47
CA ASP A 191 -2.98 32.44 13.50
C ASP A 191 -3.71 31.70 12.38
N THR A 192 -3.19 31.70 11.16
CA THR A 192 -3.94 31.23 9.97
C THR A 192 -3.30 30.07 9.21
N ALA A 193 -1.97 29.89 9.30
CA ALA A 193 -1.21 28.96 8.46
C ALA A 193 -1.22 27.50 8.96
N GLY A 194 -0.83 26.57 8.09
CA GLY A 194 -0.56 25.18 8.49
C GLY A 194 0.78 25.04 9.23
N LEU A 195 0.98 23.91 9.93
CA LEU A 195 2.25 23.62 10.63
C LEU A 195 3.45 23.70 9.68
N ASP A 196 3.32 23.17 8.45
CA ASP A 196 4.42 23.14 7.48
C ASP A 196 4.91 24.56 7.12
N GLU A 197 3.98 25.50 6.89
CA GLU A 197 4.31 26.91 6.60
C GLU A 197 4.94 27.63 7.80
N ILE A 198 4.51 27.30 9.02
CA ILE A 198 5.10 27.82 10.26
C ILE A 198 6.54 27.31 10.40
N VAL A 199 6.76 26.02 10.14
CA VAL A 199 8.10 25.40 10.19
C VAL A 199 9.01 26.00 9.14
N ASP A 200 8.56 26.19 7.90
CA ASP A 200 9.36 26.80 6.84
C ASP A 200 9.80 28.22 7.22
N THR A 201 8.92 28.97 7.87
CA THR A 201 9.21 30.33 8.31
C THR A 201 10.21 30.35 9.46
N LEU A 202 10.03 29.45 10.45
CA LEU A 202 11.00 29.24 11.54
C LEU A 202 12.35 28.78 11.01
N ALA A 203 12.37 27.86 10.05
CA ALA A 203 13.56 27.35 9.40
C ALA A 203 14.32 28.48 8.68
N ALA A 204 13.61 29.33 7.93
CA ALA A 204 14.18 30.50 7.28
C ALA A 204 14.73 31.55 8.26
N MET A 205 14.11 31.73 9.44
CA MET A 205 14.62 32.62 10.49
C MET A 205 15.85 32.05 11.20
N GLY A 206 15.87 30.75 11.47
CA GLY A 206 16.97 30.04 12.13
C GLY A 206 18.14 29.66 11.20
N GLY A 207 17.99 29.82 9.88
CA GLY A 207 18.98 29.39 8.90
C GLY A 207 19.13 27.86 8.80
N VAL A 208 18.13 27.12 9.27
CA VAL A 208 18.08 25.66 9.30
C VAL A 208 17.07 25.13 8.30
N GLN A 209 17.01 23.81 8.13
CA GLN A 209 16.08 23.16 7.22
C GLN A 209 15.23 22.13 7.96
N GLY A 210 13.94 22.12 7.65
CA GLY A 210 12.97 21.19 8.22
C GLY A 210 12.73 21.38 9.71
N LEU A 211 11.76 20.62 10.23
CA LEU A 211 11.37 20.76 11.64
C LEU A 211 12.47 20.32 12.59
N GLN A 212 13.16 19.23 12.30
CA GLN A 212 14.20 18.69 13.19
C GLN A 212 15.31 19.73 13.43
N GLY A 213 15.75 20.40 12.37
CA GLY A 213 16.74 21.48 12.48
C GLY A 213 16.23 22.67 13.31
N VAL A 214 14.94 23.03 13.18
CA VAL A 214 14.31 24.06 14.01
C VAL A 214 14.27 23.63 15.48
N LEU A 215 13.86 22.39 15.79
CA LEU A 215 13.81 21.89 17.16
C LEU A 215 15.19 21.84 17.81
N GLU A 216 16.23 21.51 17.05
CA GLU A 216 17.61 21.48 17.54
C GLU A 216 18.18 22.89 17.78
N HIS A 217 17.85 23.86 16.92
CA HIS A 217 18.32 25.24 17.05
C HIS A 217 17.54 26.08 18.06
N LEU A 218 16.34 25.68 18.47
CA LEU A 218 15.58 26.37 19.51
C LEU A 218 16.18 26.08 20.89
N SER A 219 16.45 27.12 21.67
CA SER A 219 16.97 27.01 23.05
C SER A 219 15.84 26.80 24.06
N ASP A 220 14.65 27.32 23.78
CA ASP A 220 13.52 27.26 24.68
C ASP A 220 12.81 25.89 24.63
N PRO A 221 12.74 25.12 25.74
CA PRO A 221 12.02 23.85 25.78
C PRO A 221 10.51 23.99 25.56
N VAL A 222 9.90 25.13 25.92
CA VAL A 222 8.46 25.38 25.74
C VAL A 222 8.13 25.54 24.25
N GLN A 223 8.99 26.23 23.49
CA GLN A 223 8.83 26.39 22.04
C GLN A 223 8.98 25.06 21.29
N ARG A 224 9.93 24.22 21.72
CA ARG A 224 10.10 22.86 21.18
C ARG A 224 8.90 21.98 21.46
N GLN A 225 8.41 21.97 22.71
CA GLN A 225 7.25 21.16 23.08
C GLN A 225 5.99 21.59 22.33
N ALA A 226 5.75 22.89 22.14
CA ALA A 226 4.58 23.36 21.40
C ALA A 226 4.57 22.92 19.93
N LEU A 227 5.73 22.82 19.28
CA LEU A 227 5.85 22.27 17.93
C LEU A 227 5.55 20.77 17.88
N ILE A 228 6.03 20.01 18.87
CA ILE A 228 5.77 18.57 19.01
C ILE A 228 4.28 18.30 19.28
N ASP A 229 3.66 19.07 20.17
CA ASP A 229 2.22 18.95 20.48
C ASP A 229 1.36 19.24 19.24
N MET A 230 1.75 20.23 18.44
CA MET A 230 1.07 20.57 17.18
C MET A 230 1.24 19.46 16.12
N GLN A 231 2.39 18.77 16.09
CA GLN A 231 2.55 17.56 15.27
C GLN A 231 1.67 16.42 15.77
N ALA A 232 1.71 16.12 17.07
CA ALA A 232 0.93 15.05 17.66
C ALA A 232 -0.57 15.25 17.45
N ALA A 233 -1.05 16.50 17.58
CA ALA A 233 -2.45 16.84 17.32
C ALA A 233 -2.88 16.58 15.87
N ARG A 234 -1.97 16.73 14.90
CA ARG A 234 -2.23 16.46 13.47
C ARG A 234 -2.36 14.96 13.16
N TRP A 235 -1.61 14.12 13.87
CA TRP A 235 -1.55 12.67 13.63
C TRP A 235 -2.35 11.84 14.63
N SER A 236 -3.05 12.47 15.58
CA SER A 236 -3.83 11.76 16.59
C SER A 236 -5.11 11.15 15.99
N PRO A 237 -5.29 9.82 16.05
CA PRO A 237 -6.45 9.13 15.47
C PRO A 237 -7.77 9.43 16.20
N GLN A 238 -7.70 10.01 17.40
CA GLN A 238 -8.86 10.35 18.24
C GLN A 238 -9.32 11.81 18.05
N GLY A 239 -8.75 12.54 17.07
CA GLY A 239 -9.05 13.95 16.86
C GLY A 239 -8.39 14.82 17.95
N GLY A 240 -7.06 14.87 17.94
CA GLY A 240 -6.30 15.74 18.85
C GLY A 240 -6.80 17.18 18.79
N ASN A 241 -6.80 17.88 19.93
CA ASN A 241 -7.32 19.24 20.02
C ASN A 241 -6.35 20.23 19.35
N VAL A 242 -6.45 20.33 18.01
CA VAL A 242 -5.64 21.23 17.17
C VAL A 242 -5.77 22.69 17.62
N ALA A 243 -6.94 23.09 18.14
CA ALA A 243 -7.15 24.43 18.65
C ALA A 243 -6.32 24.71 19.92
N GLN A 244 -6.23 23.75 20.83
CA GLN A 244 -5.40 23.85 22.03
C GLN A 244 -3.90 23.86 21.68
N ALA A 245 -3.45 22.96 20.78
CA ALA A 245 -2.07 22.92 20.34
C ALA A 245 -1.66 24.21 19.59
N ARG A 246 -2.58 24.82 18.85
CA ARG A 246 -2.36 26.12 18.22
C ARG A 246 -2.26 27.25 19.24
N GLN A 247 -3.05 27.19 20.31
CA GLN A 247 -2.99 28.18 21.37
C GLN A 247 -1.69 28.10 22.18
N SER A 248 -1.18 26.89 22.45
CA SER A 248 0.13 26.72 23.09
C SER A 248 1.26 27.24 22.21
N LEU A 249 1.21 26.98 20.90
CA LEU A 249 2.15 27.52 19.91
C LEU A 249 2.16 29.06 19.92
N ARG A 250 0.99 29.70 19.91
CA ARG A 250 0.89 31.18 19.96
C ARG A 250 1.50 31.76 21.25
N ARG A 251 1.26 31.11 22.40
CA ARG A 251 1.82 31.55 23.68
C ARG A 251 3.34 31.38 23.71
N ALA A 252 3.86 30.24 23.24
CA ALA A 252 5.28 29.94 23.26
C ALA A 252 6.10 30.85 22.34
N PHE A 253 5.54 31.26 21.20
CA PHE A 253 6.20 32.14 20.23
C PHE A 253 5.77 33.61 20.34
N HIS A 254 5.11 34.02 21.43
CA HIS A 254 4.65 35.41 21.61
C HIS A 254 5.80 36.42 21.52
N ASP A 255 6.92 36.11 22.18
CA ASP A 255 8.11 36.98 22.27
C ASP A 255 9.11 36.72 21.11
N GLY A 256 8.75 35.85 20.17
CA GLY A 256 9.60 35.42 19.07
C GLY A 256 10.39 34.14 19.37
N PRO A 257 11.07 33.56 18.36
CA PRO A 257 11.84 32.33 18.53
C PRO A 257 13.15 32.60 19.30
N HIS A 258 13.40 31.78 20.32
CA HIS A 258 14.64 31.81 21.08
C HIS A 258 15.62 30.79 20.49
N TRP A 259 16.61 31.30 19.77
CA TRP A 259 17.65 30.48 19.15
C TRP A 259 18.76 30.18 20.16
N GLN A 260 19.39 29.02 20.03
CA GLN A 260 20.63 28.72 20.72
C GLN A 260 21.71 29.65 20.17
N VAL A 261 22.33 30.43 21.06
CA VAL A 261 23.57 31.11 20.72
C VAL A 261 24.59 30.00 20.50
N ALA A 262 25.16 29.92 19.30
CA ALA A 262 26.30 29.04 19.07
C ALA A 262 27.32 29.38 20.16
N ALA A 263 27.54 28.44 21.09
CA ALA A 263 28.63 28.57 22.04
C ALA A 263 29.86 28.77 21.16
N ALA A 264 30.45 29.97 21.24
CA ALA A 264 31.78 30.18 20.70
C ALA A 264 32.57 29.02 21.27
N THR A 265 33.00 28.10 20.40
CA THR A 265 33.98 27.14 20.82
C THR A 265 35.15 28.01 21.21
N ASP A 266 35.36 28.17 22.51
CA ASP A 266 36.64 28.60 23.01
C ASP A 266 37.60 27.57 22.43
N HIS A 267 38.21 27.92 21.30
CA HIS A 267 39.44 27.35 20.80
C HIS A 267 40.49 27.69 21.85
N THR A 268 40.34 27.06 23.01
CA THR A 268 41.40 26.87 23.98
C THR A 268 42.38 26.03 23.19
N GLY A 269 43.46 26.64 22.67
CA GLY A 269 44.42 26.07 21.74
C GLY A 269 45.23 24.90 22.29
N LEU A 270 44.58 23.97 22.98
CA LEU A 270 45.13 22.79 23.60
C LEU A 270 44.65 21.58 22.80
N ALA A 271 45.60 20.77 22.39
CA ALA A 271 45.35 19.53 21.66
C ALA A 271 44.51 18.56 22.52
N PRO A 272 43.59 17.79 21.92
CA PRO A 272 42.79 16.79 22.64
C PRO A 272 43.70 15.72 23.25
N LEU A 273 43.59 15.52 24.58
CA LEU A 273 44.45 14.62 25.36
C LEU A 273 44.14 13.13 25.22
N TYR A 274 43.19 12.73 24.38
CA TYR A 274 42.94 11.32 24.06
C TYR A 274 42.54 11.13 22.59
N PRO A 275 43.07 10.08 21.91
CA PRO A 275 42.61 9.71 20.58
C PRO A 275 41.22 9.04 20.63
N PRO A 276 40.40 9.17 19.57
CA PRO A 276 39.12 8.46 19.49
C PRO A 276 39.39 6.95 19.39
N GLY A 277 38.80 6.20 20.32
CA GLY A 277 38.89 4.74 20.36
C GLY A 277 38.42 4.12 19.03
N ARG A 278 39.20 3.15 18.56
CA ARG A 278 38.86 2.29 17.42
C ARG A 278 37.95 1.14 17.86
#